data_AF-A0AA39ZN94-F1
#
_entry.id   AF-A0AA39ZN94-F1
#
_cell.length_a   1.000
_cell.length_b   1.000
_cell.length_c   1.000
_cell.angle_alpha   90.00
_cell.angle_beta   90.00
_cell.angle_gamma   90.00
#
_symmetry.space_group_name_H-M   'P 1'
#
loop_
_entity.id
_entity.type
_entity.pdbx_description
1 polymer ?
#
loop_
_entity_poly.entity_id
_entity_poly.type
_entity_poly.pdbx_seq_one_letter_code
_entity_poly.pdbx_strand_id
1 'polypeptide(L)'
;MSEPPPPPPPPLPQPNNQQQQQEEEDVEMLPAPEAPSQPPPPPPAEQSQSQSQSQSQSQPPQQPEQSDPAPTSDPIPSDQPPPEPTSPIIPGPRAQRLRQLFQQTTAHTLDKLSPPNFRECFPTIAQKAPGTLDNVHRQMIERLSTLWNREFERILETRSVVLKLNELEGLVAEAQERRRLLARGGREPVPPHTLDAEVVLGAHLRGYLKEQKQVLGARLGEVQEGNRRLFGEILAQRREMEGLVKGVEGWVGDVRGASEVLGGVVGELEREAREVEGELARGEGVGG
;
A
#
# COMPACT_ATOMS: atom_id res chain seq x y z
N MET A 1 34.16 6.34 -61.85
CA MET A 1 33.07 7.22 -61.41
C MET A 1 33.16 7.26 -59.90
N SER A 2 33.75 8.32 -59.36
CA SER A 2 34.04 8.47 -57.93
C SER A 2 33.43 9.80 -57.50
N GLU A 3 32.37 9.71 -56.69
CA GLU A 3 31.57 10.81 -56.18
C GLU A 3 32.25 11.37 -54.91
N PRO A 4 32.39 12.70 -54.75
CA PRO A 4 33.04 13.28 -53.58
C PRO A 4 32.13 13.23 -52.33
N PRO A 5 32.69 13.08 -51.11
CA PRO A 5 31.91 12.94 -49.89
C PRO A 5 31.26 14.28 -49.45
N PRO A 6 30.08 14.23 -48.80
CA PRO A 6 29.37 15.43 -48.34
C PRO A 6 30.04 16.09 -47.12
N PRO A 7 29.90 17.42 -46.95
CA PRO A 7 30.51 18.16 -45.84
C PRO A 7 29.83 17.88 -44.49
N PRO A 8 30.56 18.03 -43.37
CA PRO A 8 30.04 17.75 -42.03
C PRO A 8 29.02 18.80 -41.55
N PRO A 9 28.05 18.42 -40.70
CA PRO A 9 27.04 19.33 -40.16
C PRO A 9 27.63 20.30 -39.12
N PRO A 10 27.03 21.50 -38.94
CA PRO A 10 27.50 22.50 -37.99
C PRO A 10 27.29 22.07 -36.52
N PRO A 11 28.14 22.56 -35.59
CA PRO A 11 28.07 22.19 -34.17
C PRO A 11 26.81 22.76 -33.50
N LEU A 12 26.18 21.92 -32.66
CA LEU A 12 25.05 22.30 -31.80
C LEU A 12 25.49 23.29 -30.70
N PRO A 13 24.64 24.24 -30.29
CA PRO A 13 24.95 25.20 -29.23
C PRO A 13 25.04 24.51 -27.86
N GLN A 14 26.10 24.81 -27.11
CA GLN A 14 26.29 24.36 -25.73
C GLN A 14 25.38 25.15 -24.78
N PRO A 15 24.83 24.54 -23.71
CA PRO A 15 24.06 25.25 -22.70
C PRO A 15 24.97 26.16 -21.85
N ASN A 16 24.60 27.43 -21.79
CA ASN A 16 25.28 28.49 -21.05
C ASN A 16 25.09 28.30 -19.54
N ASN A 17 26.16 27.98 -18.81
CA ASN A 17 26.13 27.63 -17.39
C ASN A 17 26.41 28.84 -16.47
N GLN A 18 25.90 30.03 -16.82
CA GLN A 18 26.26 31.30 -16.17
C GLN A 18 25.13 31.97 -15.39
N GLN A 19 24.01 31.29 -15.13
CA GLN A 19 22.85 31.88 -14.44
C GLN A 19 22.55 31.29 -13.05
N GLN A 20 23.46 30.51 -12.45
CA GLN A 20 23.26 29.90 -11.11
C GLN A 20 24.18 30.45 -10.00
N GLN A 21 24.83 31.60 -10.18
CA GLN A 21 25.75 32.17 -9.16
C GLN A 21 25.35 33.56 -8.64
N GLN A 22 24.07 33.96 -8.72
CA GLN A 22 23.64 35.29 -8.25
C GLN A 22 22.45 35.30 -7.28
N GLU A 23 22.05 34.17 -6.68
CA GLU A 23 20.96 34.14 -5.69
C GLU A 23 21.37 33.65 -4.28
N GLU A 24 22.67 33.62 -3.97
CA GLU A 24 23.18 33.37 -2.60
C GLU A 24 23.83 34.62 -2.01
N GLU A 25 23.12 35.74 -1.96
CA GLU A 25 23.53 36.88 -1.11
C GLU A 25 22.34 37.82 -0.83
N ASP A 26 21.37 37.34 -0.05
CA ASP A 26 20.56 38.23 0.79
C ASP A 26 19.97 37.46 1.98
N VAL A 27 20.71 37.51 3.09
CA VAL A 27 20.28 37.06 4.42
C VAL A 27 19.75 38.29 5.15
N GLU A 28 18.44 38.52 5.08
CA GLU A 28 17.76 39.47 5.97
C GLU A 28 16.88 38.70 6.97
N MET A 29 17.23 38.86 8.24
CA MET A 29 16.60 38.23 9.40
C MET A 29 15.14 38.68 9.56
N LEU A 30 14.22 37.73 9.67
CA LEU A 30 12.92 37.95 10.32
C LEU A 30 12.66 36.90 11.42
N PRO A 31 12.05 37.30 12.54
CA PRO A 31 12.03 36.52 13.78
C PRO A 31 11.01 35.37 13.77
N ALA A 32 11.34 34.33 14.54
CA ALA A 32 10.56 33.10 14.72
C ALA A 32 9.16 33.36 15.32
N PRO A 33 8.09 32.70 14.83
CA PRO A 33 6.81 32.66 15.50
C PRO A 33 6.82 31.64 16.66
N GLU A 34 6.20 32.08 17.76
CA GLU A 34 6.10 31.43 19.07
C GLU A 34 5.47 30.02 19.04
N ALA A 35 5.97 29.17 19.94
CA ALA A 35 5.45 27.85 20.21
C ALA A 35 4.08 27.89 20.92
N PRO A 36 3.07 27.10 20.50
CA PRO A 36 1.88 26.88 21.30
C PRO A 36 2.14 25.88 22.43
N SER A 37 1.87 26.36 23.63
CA SER A 37 1.91 25.73 24.95
C SER A 37 1.28 24.34 25.04
N GLN A 38 2.00 23.43 25.70
CA GLN A 38 1.49 22.15 26.20
C GLN A 38 0.40 22.37 27.27
N PRO A 39 -0.71 21.61 27.26
CA PRO A 39 -1.63 21.55 28.39
C PRO A 39 -1.10 20.61 29.51
N PRO A 40 -1.32 20.94 30.79
CA PRO A 40 -0.78 20.20 31.93
C PRO A 40 -1.49 18.85 32.18
N PRO A 41 -0.81 17.85 32.78
CA PRO A 41 -1.41 16.57 33.13
C PRO A 41 -2.32 16.66 34.37
N PRO A 42 -3.42 15.88 34.45
CA PRO A 42 -4.28 15.83 35.64
C PRO A 42 -3.65 15.00 36.79
N PRO A 43 -3.93 15.35 38.06
CA PRO A 43 -3.41 14.66 39.24
C PRO A 43 -4.13 13.33 39.55
N PRO A 44 -3.52 12.44 40.35
CA PRO A 44 -4.09 11.14 40.71
C PRO A 44 -5.12 11.29 41.84
N ALA A 45 -6.29 10.67 41.69
CA ALA A 45 -7.27 10.52 42.77
C ALA A 45 -7.28 9.06 43.27
N GLU A 46 -6.96 8.91 44.55
CA GLU A 46 -7.08 7.72 45.35
C GLU A 46 -8.55 7.31 45.59
N GLN A 47 -8.73 6.00 45.71
CA GLN A 47 -9.69 5.25 46.53
C GLN A 47 -10.86 6.00 47.17
N SER A 48 -12.08 5.56 46.87
CA SER A 48 -13.08 5.26 47.91
C SER A 48 -14.10 4.23 47.45
N GLN A 49 -14.22 3.21 48.28
CA GLN A 49 -15.27 2.19 48.30
C GLN A 49 -16.62 2.84 48.61
N SER A 50 -17.70 2.32 48.02
CA SER A 50 -19.02 2.24 48.67
C SER A 50 -19.90 1.23 47.95
N GLN A 51 -20.14 0.13 48.65
CA GLN A 51 -21.24 -0.81 48.40
C GLN A 51 -22.57 -0.11 48.69
N SER A 52 -23.60 -0.42 47.90
CA SER A 52 -24.99 -0.51 48.39
C SER A 52 -25.83 -1.32 47.41
N GLN A 53 -26.26 -2.50 47.88
CA GLN A 53 -27.35 -3.28 47.32
C GLN A 53 -28.69 -2.61 47.65
N SER A 54 -29.67 -2.69 46.73
CA SER A 54 -31.10 -2.72 47.05
C SER A 54 -31.90 -3.19 45.85
N GLN A 55 -32.78 -4.15 46.13
CA GLN A 55 -33.69 -4.85 45.23
C GLN A 55 -34.92 -3.99 44.88
N SER A 56 -35.54 -4.27 43.72
CA SER A 56 -36.95 -4.73 43.59
C SER A 56 -37.67 -4.17 42.35
N GLN A 57 -38.11 -5.12 41.51
CA GLN A 57 -39.35 -5.23 40.72
C GLN A 57 -40.16 -3.97 40.36
N SER A 58 -40.45 -3.79 39.06
CA SER A 58 -41.81 -3.85 38.47
C SER A 58 -41.78 -3.54 36.95
N GLN A 59 -42.56 -4.28 36.17
CA GLN A 59 -42.91 -4.11 34.74
C GLN A 59 -44.45 -3.85 34.65
N PRO A 60 -45.08 -3.58 33.48
CA PRO A 60 -45.09 -2.40 32.58
C PRO A 60 -46.55 -1.83 32.46
N PRO A 61 -46.96 -0.93 31.51
CA PRO A 61 -47.30 -1.34 30.12
C PRO A 61 -47.19 -0.27 28.96
N GLN A 62 -46.98 -0.78 27.73
CA GLN A 62 -47.52 -0.38 26.39
C GLN A 62 -47.19 1.01 25.75
N GLN A 63 -46.39 1.08 24.66
CA GLN A 63 -46.73 1.14 23.19
C GLN A 63 -46.75 2.60 22.61
N PRO A 64 -46.75 2.85 21.28
CA PRO A 64 -45.72 2.67 20.24
C PRO A 64 -45.44 3.98 19.42
N GLU A 65 -44.62 3.91 18.34
CA GLU A 65 -44.36 4.93 17.30
C GLU A 65 -43.45 6.13 17.74
N GLN A 66 -42.46 6.64 16.98
CA GLN A 66 -42.35 6.90 15.55
C GLN A 66 -40.92 7.45 15.21
N SER A 67 -40.38 7.08 14.04
CA SER A 67 -39.45 7.83 13.14
C SER A 67 -38.02 8.28 13.54
N ASP A 68 -37.04 7.75 12.80
CA ASP A 68 -35.66 8.21 12.50
C ASP A 68 -35.55 9.70 12.02
N PRO A 69 -34.36 10.36 11.88
CA PRO A 69 -33.02 9.80 11.68
C PRO A 69 -31.82 10.46 12.43
N ALA A 70 -30.68 9.78 12.29
CA ALA A 70 -29.33 10.07 12.80
C ALA A 70 -28.66 11.35 12.24
N PRO A 71 -27.69 11.93 12.98
CA PRO A 71 -26.60 12.71 12.38
C PRO A 71 -25.37 11.83 12.12
N THR A 72 -24.88 11.98 10.90
CA THR A 72 -23.64 11.51 10.27
C THR A 72 -22.42 11.62 11.18
N SER A 73 -21.70 10.52 11.37
CA SER A 73 -20.29 10.48 11.75
C SER A 73 -19.49 9.89 10.60
N ASP A 74 -18.62 10.71 10.01
CA ASP A 74 -17.67 10.34 8.96
C ASP A 74 -16.78 9.16 9.39
N PRO A 75 -16.58 8.12 8.56
CA PRO A 75 -15.57 7.11 8.81
C PRO A 75 -14.19 7.57 8.29
N ILE A 76 -13.25 7.70 9.22
CA ILE A 76 -11.81 7.76 8.94
C ILE A 76 -11.40 6.43 8.26
N PRO A 77 -10.71 6.44 7.11
CA PRO A 77 -10.18 5.22 6.52
C PRO A 77 -8.94 4.77 7.30
N SER A 78 -9.11 3.77 8.17
CA SER A 78 -7.98 3.00 8.71
C SER A 78 -7.50 2.00 7.66
N ASP A 79 -6.45 2.37 6.93
CA ASP A 79 -5.58 1.47 6.16
C ASP A 79 -4.73 0.60 7.11
N GLN A 80 -5.38 -0.29 7.86
CA GLN A 80 -4.69 -1.37 8.54
C GLN A 80 -5.00 -2.68 7.80
N PRO A 81 -4.01 -3.33 7.16
CA PRO A 81 -4.22 -4.66 6.62
C PRO A 81 -4.69 -5.60 7.75
N PRO A 82 -5.67 -6.48 7.50
CA PRO A 82 -6.16 -7.41 8.50
C PRO A 82 -4.99 -8.25 9.06
N PRO A 83 -4.94 -8.54 10.37
CA PRO A 83 -3.95 -9.45 10.91
C PRO A 83 -4.11 -10.81 10.24
N GLU A 84 -3.06 -11.27 9.55
CA GLU A 84 -3.05 -12.59 8.93
C GLU A 84 -3.37 -13.65 10.00
N PRO A 85 -4.22 -14.65 9.67
CA PRO A 85 -4.54 -15.71 10.60
C PRO A 85 -3.25 -16.43 10.98
N THR A 86 -2.94 -16.43 12.28
CA THR A 86 -1.81 -17.17 12.86
C THR A 86 -1.97 -18.64 12.52
N SER A 87 -1.34 -19.06 11.42
CA SER A 87 -1.19 -20.47 11.11
C SER A 87 -0.50 -21.15 12.31
N PRO A 88 -0.95 -22.35 12.70
CA PRO A 88 -0.35 -23.04 13.82
C PRO A 88 1.14 -23.20 13.55
N ILE A 89 1.98 -22.75 14.48
CA ILE A 89 3.44 -22.80 14.34
C ILE A 89 3.86 -24.27 14.41
N ILE A 90 3.94 -24.92 13.25
CA ILE A 90 4.36 -26.31 13.14
C ILE A 90 5.86 -26.36 13.51
N PRO A 91 6.27 -27.17 14.50
CA PRO A 91 7.67 -27.25 14.88
C PRO A 91 8.49 -27.88 13.76
N GLY A 92 9.48 -27.16 13.25
CA GLY A 92 10.42 -27.64 12.25
C GLY A 92 11.37 -28.71 12.78
N PRO A 93 12.18 -29.35 11.91
CA PRO A 93 13.01 -30.50 12.26
C PRO A 93 13.99 -30.21 13.40
N ARG A 94 14.54 -29.00 13.45
CA ARG A 94 15.46 -28.59 14.52
C ARG A 94 14.75 -28.33 15.85
N ALA A 95 13.57 -27.72 15.82
CA ALA A 95 12.74 -27.53 17.01
C ALA A 95 12.30 -28.89 17.59
N GLN A 96 11.95 -29.86 16.73
CA GLN A 96 11.64 -31.23 17.15
C GLN A 96 12.84 -31.91 17.80
N ARG A 97 14.04 -31.81 17.20
CA ARG A 97 15.27 -32.36 17.77
C ARG A 97 15.61 -31.73 19.12
N LEU A 98 15.39 -30.43 19.30
CA LEU A 98 15.61 -29.75 20.57
C LEU A 98 14.71 -30.36 21.67
N ARG A 99 13.41 -30.55 21.38
CA ARG A 99 12.47 -31.16 22.32
C ARG A 99 12.85 -32.62 22.64
N GLN A 100 13.22 -33.39 21.62
CA GLN A 100 13.68 -34.78 21.79
C GLN A 100 14.93 -34.86 22.66
N LEU A 101 15.93 -34.00 22.41
CA LEU A 101 17.17 -33.97 23.18
C LEU A 101 16.92 -33.56 24.63
N PHE A 102 16.02 -32.62 24.87
CA PHE A 102 15.60 -32.23 26.22
C PHE A 102 14.93 -33.41 26.95
N GLN A 103 14.00 -34.10 26.31
CA GLN A 103 13.33 -35.28 26.88
C GLN A 103 14.33 -36.41 27.19
N GLN A 104 15.24 -36.70 26.27
CA GLN A 104 16.29 -37.70 26.45
C GLN A 104 17.24 -37.34 27.61
N THR A 105 17.68 -36.09 27.67
CA THR A 105 18.57 -35.62 28.73
C THR A 105 17.87 -35.68 30.09
N THR A 106 16.60 -35.26 30.14
CA THR A 106 15.78 -35.31 31.35
C THR A 106 15.60 -36.75 31.83
N ALA A 107 15.19 -37.66 30.96
CA ALA A 107 15.06 -39.08 31.28
C ALA A 107 16.38 -39.65 31.81
N HIS A 108 17.49 -39.39 31.11
CA HIS A 108 18.80 -39.87 31.55
C HIS A 108 19.21 -39.29 32.93
N THR A 109 18.94 -38.02 33.21
CA THR A 109 19.23 -37.43 34.53
C THR A 109 18.36 -38.02 35.64
N LEU A 110 17.09 -38.31 35.37
CA LEU A 110 16.18 -38.93 36.33
C LEU A 110 16.52 -40.42 36.55
N ASP A 111 16.98 -41.13 35.53
CA ASP A 111 17.42 -42.53 35.64
C ASP A 111 18.65 -42.68 36.55
N LYS A 112 19.54 -41.68 36.60
CA LYS A 112 20.67 -41.67 37.54
C LYS A 112 20.22 -41.56 39.00
N LEU A 113 19.08 -40.94 39.25
CA LEU A 113 18.41 -40.94 40.55
C LEU A 113 17.65 -42.26 40.73
N SER A 114 18.33 -43.39 40.61
CA SER A 114 17.69 -44.69 40.74
C SER A 114 17.31 -44.98 42.20
N PRO A 115 16.25 -45.79 42.45
CA PRO A 115 15.87 -46.19 43.81
C PRO A 115 17.01 -46.79 44.67
N PRO A 116 17.92 -47.65 44.16
CA PRO A 116 19.02 -48.17 44.97
C PRO A 116 20.02 -47.07 45.36
N ASN A 117 20.40 -46.19 44.42
CA ASN A 117 21.28 -45.06 44.70
C ASN A 117 20.68 -44.13 45.78
N PHE A 118 19.36 -43.95 45.75
CA PHE A 118 18.65 -43.12 46.74
C PHE A 118 18.61 -43.79 48.12
N ARG A 119 18.43 -45.11 48.18
CA ARG A 119 18.42 -45.87 49.44
C ARG A 119 19.79 -45.91 50.13
N GLU A 120 20.89 -45.96 49.37
CA GLU A 120 22.26 -45.92 49.89
C GLU A 120 22.53 -44.63 50.68
N CYS A 121 21.96 -43.50 50.25
CA CYS A 121 22.08 -42.21 50.94
C CYS A 121 21.26 -42.14 52.25
N PHE A 122 20.26 -43.01 52.43
CA PHE A 122 19.35 -43.01 53.58
C PHE A 122 19.20 -44.39 54.23
N PRO A 123 20.30 -44.99 54.73
CA PRO A 123 20.31 -46.39 55.17
C PRO A 123 19.36 -46.67 56.34
N THR A 124 19.23 -45.74 57.28
CA THR A 124 18.35 -45.90 58.46
C THR A 124 16.87 -45.92 58.09
N ILE A 125 16.45 -45.11 57.13
CA ILE A 125 15.04 -45.02 56.68
C ILE A 125 14.74 -46.17 55.73
N ALA A 126 15.70 -46.55 54.87
CA ALA A 126 15.56 -47.70 53.98
C ALA A 126 15.29 -49.01 54.74
N GLN A 127 15.88 -49.18 55.93
CA GLN A 127 15.63 -50.36 56.79
C GLN A 127 14.30 -50.28 57.54
N LYS A 128 13.92 -49.09 58.04
CA LYS A 128 12.73 -48.92 58.90
C LYS A 128 11.42 -48.77 58.13
N ALA A 129 11.45 -48.14 56.95
CA ALA A 129 10.26 -47.84 56.16
C ALA A 129 10.61 -47.70 54.65
N PRO A 130 10.96 -48.80 53.97
CA PRO A 130 11.35 -48.76 52.55
C PRO A 130 10.22 -48.21 51.65
N GLY A 131 8.96 -48.56 51.95
CA GLY A 131 7.81 -48.09 51.15
C GLY A 131 7.60 -46.58 51.20
N THR A 132 7.84 -45.93 52.35
CA THR A 132 7.74 -44.47 52.47
C THR A 132 8.84 -43.78 51.66
N LEU A 133 10.06 -44.34 51.69
CA LEU A 133 11.19 -43.80 50.95
C LEU A 133 10.98 -43.91 49.43
N ASP A 134 10.45 -45.04 48.96
CA ASP A 134 10.12 -45.24 47.54
C ASP A 134 9.01 -44.29 47.08
N ASN A 135 8.03 -44.01 47.94
CA ASN A 135 6.97 -43.05 47.64
C ASN A 135 7.51 -41.62 47.54
N VAL A 136 8.38 -41.20 48.46
CA VAL A 136 9.04 -39.88 48.40
C VAL A 136 9.91 -39.75 47.14
N HIS A 137 10.67 -40.79 46.83
CA HIS A 137 11.51 -40.83 45.62
C HIS A 137 10.68 -40.68 44.34
N ARG A 138 9.58 -41.46 44.23
CA ARG A 138 8.65 -41.36 43.10
C ARG A 138 8.03 -39.97 42.97
N GLN A 139 7.53 -39.41 44.07
CA GLN A 139 6.94 -38.06 44.10
C GLN A 139 7.97 -36.98 43.73
N MET A 140 9.21 -37.13 44.17
CA MET A 140 10.29 -36.20 43.83
C MET A 140 10.57 -36.22 42.32
N ILE A 141 10.74 -37.41 41.72
CA ILE A 141 10.98 -37.56 40.28
C ILE A 141 9.80 -37.01 39.46
N GLU A 142 8.57 -37.33 39.85
CA GLU A 142 7.36 -36.86 39.17
C GLU A 142 7.24 -35.33 39.21
N ARG A 143 7.43 -34.73 40.39
CA ARG A 143 7.40 -33.27 40.56
C ARG A 143 8.52 -32.59 39.79
N LEU A 144 9.73 -33.14 39.83
CA LEU A 144 10.90 -32.59 39.13
C LEU A 144 10.69 -32.63 37.61
N SER A 145 10.24 -33.77 37.07
CA SER A 145 9.89 -33.92 35.66
C SER A 145 8.81 -32.92 35.24
N THR A 146 7.76 -32.77 36.04
CA THR A 146 6.66 -31.84 35.75
C THR A 146 7.15 -30.38 35.74
N LEU A 147 7.95 -29.99 36.73
CA LEU A 147 8.50 -28.63 36.80
C LEU A 147 9.46 -28.34 35.64
N TRP A 148 10.35 -29.26 35.31
CA TRP A 148 11.28 -29.10 34.19
C TRP A 148 10.55 -28.98 32.85
N ASN A 149 9.57 -29.83 32.58
CA ASN A 149 8.77 -29.73 31.35
C ASN A 149 8.00 -28.41 31.29
N ARG A 150 7.41 -27.97 32.40
CA ARG A 150 6.67 -26.70 32.46
C ARG A 150 7.59 -25.49 32.22
N GLU A 151 8.74 -25.44 32.87
CA GLU A 151 9.68 -24.33 32.67
C GLU A 151 10.30 -24.36 31.27
N PHE A 152 10.53 -25.54 30.70
CA PHE A 152 11.01 -25.67 29.33
C PHE A 152 10.01 -25.11 28.32
N GLU A 153 8.73 -25.50 28.39
CA GLU A 153 7.69 -24.94 27.51
C GLU A 153 7.53 -23.43 27.71
N ARG A 154 7.58 -22.94 28.96
CA ARG A 154 7.58 -21.51 29.25
C ARG A 154 8.74 -20.78 28.58
N ILE A 155 9.95 -21.35 28.59
CA ILE A 155 11.12 -20.76 27.93
C ILE A 155 10.95 -20.76 26.41
N LEU A 156 10.41 -21.84 25.83
CA LEU A 156 10.15 -21.94 24.40
C LEU A 156 9.17 -20.85 23.93
N GLU A 157 8.11 -20.60 24.69
CA GLU A 157 7.11 -19.57 24.44
C GLU A 157 7.70 -18.17 24.61
N THR A 158 8.29 -17.87 25.77
CA THR A 158 8.79 -16.53 26.13
C THR A 158 9.84 -16.03 25.13
N ARG A 159 10.68 -16.93 24.61
CA ARG A 159 11.75 -16.57 23.67
C ARG A 159 11.38 -16.82 22.20
N SER A 160 10.16 -17.25 21.93
CA SER A 160 9.67 -17.62 20.60
C SER A 160 10.62 -18.54 19.85
N VAL A 161 11.18 -19.53 20.56
CA VAL A 161 12.28 -20.36 20.05
C VAL A 161 11.86 -21.14 18.81
N VAL A 162 10.64 -21.67 18.80
CA VAL A 162 10.13 -22.45 17.66
C VAL A 162 10.07 -21.62 16.39
N LEU A 163 9.61 -20.37 16.48
CA LEU A 163 9.58 -19.43 15.35
C LEU A 163 10.99 -19.17 14.82
N LYS A 164 11.92 -18.79 15.71
CA LYS A 164 13.31 -18.48 15.32
C LYS A 164 14.03 -19.69 14.73
N LEU A 165 13.78 -20.89 15.25
CA LEU A 165 14.36 -22.12 14.68
C LEU A 165 13.75 -22.44 13.32
N ASN A 166 12.46 -22.18 13.11
CA ASN A 166 11.83 -22.34 11.80
C ASN A 166 12.35 -21.32 10.78
N GLU A 167 12.50 -20.05 11.18
CA GLU A 167 13.15 -19.00 10.37
C GLU A 167 14.58 -19.41 9.99
N LEU A 168 15.33 -19.96 10.95
CA LEU A 168 16.68 -20.45 10.72
C LEU A 168 16.71 -21.61 9.72
N GLU A 169 15.76 -22.56 9.79
CA GLU A 169 15.66 -23.62 8.78
C GLU A 169 15.35 -23.04 7.38
N GLY A 170 14.51 -22.01 7.30
CA GLY A 170 14.28 -21.25 6.06
C GLY A 170 15.57 -20.62 5.51
N LEU A 171 16.32 -19.92 6.36
CA LEU A 171 17.61 -19.30 5.99
C LEU A 171 18.66 -20.34 5.59
N VAL A 172 18.70 -21.51 6.24
CA VAL A 172 19.61 -22.60 5.90
C VAL A 172 19.22 -23.21 4.55
N ALA A 173 17.93 -23.41 4.27
CA ALA A 173 17.46 -23.90 2.98
C ALA A 173 17.83 -22.93 1.85
N GLU A 174 17.61 -21.63 2.05
CA GLU A 174 17.99 -20.60 1.09
C GLU A 174 19.51 -20.55 0.88
N ALA A 175 20.30 -20.61 1.96
CA ALA A 175 21.76 -20.64 1.87
C ALA A 175 22.26 -21.90 1.13
N GLN A 176 21.62 -23.05 1.33
CA GLN A 176 21.93 -24.28 0.60
C GLN A 176 21.59 -24.15 -0.89
N GLU A 177 20.47 -23.51 -1.23
CA GLU A 177 20.11 -23.22 -2.61
C GLU A 177 21.12 -22.29 -3.26
N ARG A 178 21.45 -21.17 -2.61
CA ARG A 178 22.52 -20.27 -3.08
C ARG A 178 23.81 -21.04 -3.30
N ARG A 179 24.23 -21.90 -2.36
CA ARG A 179 25.43 -22.75 -2.54
C ARG A 179 25.35 -23.67 -3.76
N ARG A 180 24.18 -24.25 -4.05
CA ARG A 180 23.97 -25.05 -5.27
C ARG A 180 24.10 -24.20 -6.54
N LEU A 181 23.66 -22.95 -6.50
CA LEU A 181 23.84 -21.99 -7.60
C LEU A 181 25.31 -21.56 -7.75
N LEU A 182 26.04 -21.38 -6.64
CA LEU A 182 27.49 -21.12 -6.66
C LEU A 182 28.28 -22.24 -7.33
N ALA A 183 27.93 -23.50 -7.03
CA ALA A 183 28.54 -24.66 -7.68
C ALA A 183 28.33 -24.68 -9.21
N ARG A 184 27.37 -23.91 -9.73
CA ARG A 184 27.11 -23.71 -11.17
C ARG A 184 27.80 -22.45 -11.75
N GLY A 185 28.72 -21.83 -11.01
CA GLY A 185 29.49 -20.67 -11.46
C GLY A 185 29.07 -19.32 -10.84
N GLY A 186 28.32 -19.33 -9.74
CA GLY A 186 27.95 -18.10 -9.01
C GLY A 186 29.08 -17.55 -8.14
N ARG A 187 29.00 -16.25 -7.79
CA ARG A 187 29.98 -15.54 -6.95
C ARG A 187 29.73 -15.77 -5.46
N GLU A 188 30.78 -16.12 -4.72
CA GLU A 188 30.72 -16.39 -3.27
C GLU A 188 30.11 -15.21 -2.48
N PRO A 189 29.18 -15.45 -1.54
CA PRO A 189 28.55 -14.40 -0.76
C PRO A 189 29.56 -13.73 0.17
N VAL A 190 29.62 -12.41 0.08
CA VAL A 190 30.45 -11.58 0.96
C VAL A 190 29.80 -11.52 2.34
N PRO A 191 30.54 -11.82 3.43
CA PRO A 191 29.97 -11.80 4.76
C PRO A 191 29.67 -10.35 5.20
N PRO A 192 28.58 -10.12 5.95
CA PRO A 192 28.07 -8.78 6.21
C PRO A 192 29.03 -7.88 7.00
N HIS A 193 29.93 -8.44 7.80
CA HIS A 193 30.92 -7.68 8.57
C HIS A 193 32.06 -7.11 7.72
N THR A 194 32.17 -7.53 6.46
CA THR A 194 33.15 -6.98 5.50
C THR A 194 32.53 -5.95 4.57
N LEU A 195 31.23 -5.69 4.71
CA LEU A 195 30.52 -4.72 3.89
C LEU A 195 30.61 -3.32 4.50
N ASP A 196 30.85 -2.33 3.64
CA ASP A 196 30.80 -0.93 4.04
C ASP A 196 29.38 -0.53 4.45
N ALA A 197 29.28 0.43 5.38
CA ALA A 197 28.00 0.91 5.92
C ALA A 197 27.05 1.42 4.83
N GLU A 198 27.57 2.10 3.79
CA GLU A 198 26.78 2.58 2.66
C GLU A 198 26.13 1.44 1.86
N VAL A 199 26.84 0.31 1.72
CA VAL A 199 26.32 -0.86 1.01
C VAL A 199 25.18 -1.50 1.81
N VAL A 200 25.32 -1.56 3.14
CA VAL A 200 24.28 -2.08 4.03
C VAL A 200 23.05 -1.17 4.00
N LEU A 201 23.24 0.14 4.16
CA LEU A 201 22.14 1.12 4.08
C LEU A 201 21.45 1.07 2.71
N GLY A 202 22.24 1.07 1.62
CA GLY A 202 21.73 0.97 0.26
C GLY A 202 20.96 -0.33 0.02
N ALA A 203 21.41 -1.46 0.57
CA ALA A 203 20.70 -2.73 0.49
C ALA A 203 19.34 -2.70 1.21
N HIS A 204 19.27 -2.07 2.39
CA HIS A 204 18.01 -1.89 3.13
C HIS A 204 17.04 -0.96 2.39
N LEU A 205 17.52 0.18 1.89
CA LEU A 205 16.68 1.14 1.18
C LEU A 205 16.22 0.65 -0.19
N ARG A 206 16.95 -0.29 -0.81
CA ARG A 206 16.65 -0.79 -2.16
C ARG A 206 15.24 -1.38 -2.28
N GLY A 207 14.77 -2.10 -1.25
CA GLY A 207 13.42 -2.68 -1.25
C GLY A 207 12.35 -1.60 -1.35
N TYR A 208 12.42 -0.63 -0.44
CA TYR A 208 11.51 0.51 -0.39
C TYR A 208 11.56 1.35 -1.66
N LEU A 209 12.76 1.72 -2.11
CA LEU A 209 12.94 2.52 -3.33
C LEU A 209 12.42 1.80 -4.59
N LYS A 210 12.55 0.47 -4.65
CA LYS A 210 12.02 -0.32 -5.77
C LYS A 210 10.49 -0.28 -5.80
N GLU A 211 9.84 -0.43 -4.65
CA GLU A 211 8.39 -0.32 -4.52
C GLU A 211 7.90 1.08 -4.93
N GLN A 212 8.52 2.13 -4.40
CA GLN A 212 8.21 3.52 -4.76
C GLN A 212 8.40 3.79 -6.26
N LYS A 213 9.47 3.27 -6.86
CA LYS A 213 9.70 3.36 -8.30
C LYS A 213 8.61 2.66 -9.11
N GLN A 214 8.12 1.51 -8.66
CA GLN A 214 7.03 0.79 -9.33
C GLN A 214 5.72 1.59 -9.27
N VAL A 215 5.38 2.16 -8.11
CA VAL A 215 4.19 3.00 -7.94
C VAL A 215 4.25 4.24 -8.84
N LEU A 216 5.37 4.96 -8.82
CA LEU A 216 5.56 6.14 -9.67
C LEU A 216 5.56 5.79 -11.15
N GLY A 217 6.15 4.65 -11.53
CA GLY A 217 6.13 4.16 -12.90
C GLY A 217 4.72 3.85 -13.40
N ALA A 218 3.91 3.21 -12.56
CA ALA A 218 2.50 2.93 -12.88
C ALA A 218 1.70 4.23 -13.06
N ARG A 219 1.84 5.19 -12.14
CA ARG A 219 1.17 6.49 -12.22
C ARG A 219 1.59 7.29 -13.44
N LEU A 220 2.88 7.27 -13.79
CA LEU A 220 3.37 7.92 -15.01
C LEU A 220 2.76 7.27 -16.26
N GLY A 221 2.66 5.94 -16.30
CA GLY A 221 2.01 5.21 -17.39
C GLY A 221 0.55 5.59 -17.55
N GLU A 222 -0.20 5.64 -16.44
CA GLU A 222 -1.61 6.05 -16.43
C GLU A 222 -1.80 7.47 -16.96
N VAL A 223 -0.99 8.43 -16.50
CA VAL A 223 -1.06 9.82 -16.97
C VAL A 223 -0.70 9.92 -18.46
N GLN A 224 0.31 9.18 -18.93
CA GLN A 224 0.69 9.16 -20.34
C GLN A 224 -0.39 8.53 -21.23
N GLU A 225 -1.09 7.51 -20.75
CA GLU A 225 -2.25 6.93 -21.42
C GLU A 225 -3.42 7.91 -21.49
N GLY A 226 -3.74 8.56 -20.37
CA GLY A 226 -4.75 9.62 -20.32
C GLY A 226 -4.44 10.76 -21.29
N ASN A 227 -3.19 11.25 -21.31
CA ASN A 227 -2.76 12.32 -22.21
C ASN A 227 -2.85 11.91 -23.68
N ARG A 228 -2.46 10.68 -24.03
CA ARG A 228 -2.60 10.16 -25.40
C ARG A 228 -4.06 10.11 -25.83
N ARG A 229 -4.95 9.68 -24.95
CA ARG A 229 -6.40 9.64 -25.22
C ARG A 229 -6.96 11.05 -25.43
N LEU A 230 -6.72 11.97 -24.50
CA LEU A 230 -7.22 13.35 -24.58
C LEU A 230 -6.69 14.06 -25.84
N PHE A 231 -5.43 13.85 -26.19
CA PHE A 231 -4.87 14.40 -27.42
C PHE A 231 -5.56 13.84 -28.68
N GLY A 232 -5.87 12.53 -28.68
CA GLY A 232 -6.66 11.91 -29.74
C GLY A 232 -8.06 12.52 -29.87
N GLU A 233 -8.74 12.76 -28.74
CA GLU A 233 -10.06 13.41 -28.70
C GLU A 233 -9.98 14.85 -29.24
N ILE A 234 -8.98 15.65 -28.84
CA ILE A 234 -8.78 17.01 -29.35
C ILE A 234 -8.58 17.02 -30.88
N LEU A 235 -7.79 16.09 -31.41
CA LEU A 235 -7.56 16.00 -32.86
C LEU A 235 -8.80 15.54 -33.62
N ALA A 236 -9.66 14.72 -33.02
CA ALA A 236 -10.95 14.36 -33.60
C ALA A 236 -11.90 15.58 -33.63
N GLN A 237 -12.02 16.29 -32.50
CA GLN A 237 -12.84 17.50 -32.38
C GLN A 237 -12.38 18.61 -33.34
N ARG A 238 -11.06 18.80 -33.53
CA ARG A 238 -10.56 19.78 -34.50
C ARG A 238 -10.98 19.45 -35.93
N ARG A 239 -10.92 18.19 -36.32
CA ARG A 239 -11.38 17.74 -37.65
C ARG A 239 -12.89 17.90 -37.82
N GLU A 240 -13.66 17.64 -36.77
CA GLU A 240 -15.11 17.87 -36.76
C GLU A 240 -15.44 19.36 -36.91
N MET A 241 -14.78 20.23 -36.14
CA MET A 241 -14.94 21.69 -36.27
C MET A 241 -14.57 22.19 -37.68
N GLU A 242 -13.48 21.72 -38.26
CA GLU A 242 -13.11 22.06 -39.64
C GLU A 242 -14.18 21.60 -40.65
N GLY A 243 -14.79 20.44 -40.42
CA GLY A 243 -15.90 19.94 -41.23
C GLY A 243 -17.16 20.80 -41.08
N LEU A 244 -17.53 21.16 -39.85
CA LEU A 244 -18.68 22.02 -39.56
C LEU A 244 -18.50 23.42 -40.15
N VAL A 245 -17.31 24.01 -40.02
CA VAL A 245 -17.00 25.33 -40.59
C VAL A 245 -17.14 25.29 -42.11
N LYS A 246 -16.57 24.28 -42.79
CA LYS A 246 -16.74 24.11 -44.25
C LYS A 246 -18.19 23.92 -44.66
N GLY A 247 -18.98 23.18 -43.86
CA GLY A 247 -20.41 23.00 -44.10
C GLY A 247 -21.19 24.31 -44.02
N VAL A 248 -20.91 25.12 -42.98
CA VAL A 248 -21.53 26.44 -42.81
C VAL A 248 -21.10 27.40 -43.92
N GLU A 249 -19.82 27.42 -44.30
CA GLU A 249 -19.33 28.21 -45.44
C GLU A 249 -20.03 27.82 -46.74
N GLY A 250 -20.26 26.52 -46.96
CA GLY A 250 -21.05 26.01 -48.08
C GLY A 250 -22.49 26.54 -48.05
N TRP A 251 -23.20 26.40 -46.93
CA TRP A 251 -24.57 26.90 -46.78
C TRP A 251 -24.69 28.42 -46.93
N VAL A 252 -23.71 29.18 -46.42
CA VAL A 252 -23.64 30.63 -46.64
C VAL A 252 -23.46 30.94 -48.13
N GLY A 253 -22.61 30.17 -48.81
CA GLY A 253 -22.46 30.24 -50.27
C GLY A 253 -23.76 29.95 -51.02
N ASP A 254 -24.48 28.89 -50.63
CA ASP A 254 -25.76 28.51 -51.23
C ASP A 254 -26.85 29.56 -50.99
N VAL A 255 -26.97 30.10 -49.77
CA VAL A 255 -27.91 31.19 -49.44
C VAL A 255 -27.56 32.45 -50.22
N ARG A 256 -26.27 32.78 -50.35
CA ARG A 256 -25.83 33.92 -51.15
C ARG A 256 -26.17 33.73 -52.64
N GLY A 257 -25.92 32.54 -53.19
CA GLY A 257 -26.28 32.19 -54.56
C GLY A 257 -27.79 32.21 -54.80
N ALA A 258 -28.58 31.67 -53.88
CA ALA A 258 -30.04 31.73 -53.94
C ALA A 258 -30.55 33.18 -53.87
N SER A 259 -29.96 34.02 -53.01
CA SER A 259 -30.28 35.44 -52.94
C SER A 259 -29.94 36.19 -54.24
N GLU A 260 -28.84 35.83 -54.92
CA GLU A 260 -28.45 36.41 -56.21
C GLU A 260 -29.44 36.02 -57.32
N VAL A 261 -29.83 34.74 -57.39
CA VAL A 261 -30.84 34.25 -58.33
C VAL A 261 -32.20 34.92 -58.08
N LEU A 262 -32.65 34.99 -56.83
CA LEU A 262 -33.88 35.70 -56.46
C LEU A 262 -33.79 37.19 -56.81
N GLY A 263 -32.64 37.83 -56.61
CA GLY A 263 -32.43 39.21 -57.05
C GLY A 263 -32.58 39.40 -58.56
N GLY A 264 -32.10 38.44 -59.36
CA GLY A 264 -32.32 38.43 -60.81
C GLY A 264 -33.79 38.28 -61.19
N VAL A 265 -34.48 37.31 -60.59
CA VAL A 265 -35.91 37.05 -60.83
C VAL A 265 -36.78 38.23 -60.38
N VAL A 266 -36.47 38.87 -59.25
CA VAL A 266 -37.15 40.11 -58.81
C VAL A 266 -36.91 41.24 -59.82
N GLY A 267 -35.69 41.37 -60.35
CA GLY A 267 -35.40 42.33 -61.41
C GLY A 267 -36.15 42.07 -62.73
N GLU A 268 -36.42 40.81 -63.07
CA GLU A 268 -37.27 40.42 -64.21
C GLU A 268 -38.75 40.67 -63.94
N LEU A 269 -39.27 40.29 -62.77
CA LEU A 269 -40.63 40.60 -62.32
C LEU A 269 -40.89 42.11 -62.25
N GLU A 270 -39.92 42.92 -61.84
CA GLU A 270 -40.05 44.38 -61.88
C GLU A 270 -40.13 44.92 -63.32
N ARG A 271 -39.47 44.27 -64.29
CA ARG A 271 -39.57 44.65 -65.70
C ARG A 271 -40.92 44.22 -66.28
N GLU A 272 -41.34 42.99 -66.00
CA GLU A 272 -42.63 42.46 -66.42
C GLU A 272 -43.79 43.24 -65.78
N ALA A 273 -43.71 43.58 -64.50
CA ALA A 273 -44.70 44.41 -63.83
C ALA A 273 -44.79 45.81 -64.45
N ARG A 274 -43.65 46.46 -64.78
CA ARG A 274 -43.64 47.75 -65.50
C ARG A 274 -44.21 47.62 -66.92
N GLU A 275 -44.01 46.48 -67.58
CA GLU A 275 -44.56 46.20 -68.91
C GLU A 275 -46.08 45.98 -68.86
N VAL A 276 -46.56 45.13 -67.96
CA VAL A 276 -47.99 44.86 -67.74
C VAL A 276 -48.74 46.09 -67.23
N GLU A 277 -48.14 46.90 -66.36
CA GLU A 277 -48.70 48.20 -65.94
C GLU A 277 -48.82 49.16 -67.14
N GLY A 278 -47.82 49.16 -68.04
CA GLY A 278 -47.87 49.91 -69.30
C GLY A 278 -48.86 49.35 -70.34
N GLU A 279 -49.27 48.09 -70.22
CA GLU A 279 -50.33 47.48 -71.05
C GLU A 279 -51.73 47.70 -70.47
N LEU A 280 -51.91 47.62 -69.15
CA LEU A 280 -53.16 47.96 -68.46
C LEU A 280 -53.52 49.44 -68.63
N ALA A 281 -52.52 50.34 -68.54
CA ALA A 281 -52.71 51.76 -68.86
C ALA A 281 -53.12 52.01 -70.33
N ARG A 282 -52.84 51.07 -71.25
CA ARG A 282 -53.33 51.09 -72.64
C ARG A 282 -54.71 50.44 -72.80
N GLY A 283 -55.08 49.49 -71.95
CA GLY A 283 -56.37 48.79 -71.98
C GLY A 283 -57.54 49.57 -71.38
N GLU A 284 -57.32 50.41 -70.36
CA GLU A 284 -58.38 51.24 -69.74
C GLU A 284 -58.84 52.45 -70.61
N GLY A 285 -58.29 52.60 -71.82
CA GLY A 285 -58.71 53.64 -72.78
C GLY A 285 -59.84 53.25 -73.75
N VAL A 286 -60.33 52.00 -73.73
CA VAL A 286 -61.35 51.51 -74.68
C VAL A 286 -62.59 51.01 -73.93
N GLY A 287 -63.34 51.96 -73.38
CA GLY A 287 -64.59 51.72 -72.66
C GLY A 287 -65.33 53.03 -72.44
N GLY A 288 -65.62 53.74 -73.54
CA GLY A 288 -66.44 54.95 -73.59
C GLY A 288 -67.28 54.98 -74.85
#